data_AF-A0A3B8RDK6-F1
#
_entry.id   AF-A0A3B8RDK6-F1
#
_cell.length_a   1.000
_cell.length_b   1.000
_cell.length_c   1.000
_cell.angle_alpha   90.00
_cell.angle_beta   90.00
_cell.angle_gamma   90.00
#
_symmetry.space_group_name_H-M   'P 1'
#
loop_
_entity.id
_entity.type
_entity.pdbx_description
1 polymer ?
#
loop_
_entity_poly.entity_id
_entity_poly.type
_entity_poly.pdbx_seq_one_letter_code
_entity_poly.pdbx_strand_id
1 'polypeptide(L)'
;PRTAKVYEDFGLLTAHPGICADVHEVFRRLTGLGQAENLQHLAQAPFTLMPMVLDSIAGEIKNVKAGKRGLIRAKLNALIDPEVIEALYAASQAGVE
;
A
#
# COMPACT_ATOMS: atom_id res chain seq x y z
N PRO A 1 -19.35 -19.68 0.00
CA PRO A 1 -19.02 -19.23 -1.37
C PRO A 1 -20.05 -18.25 -2.01
N ARG A 2 -20.70 -17.36 -1.22
CA ARG A 2 -21.79 -16.51 -1.74
C ARG A 2 -21.32 -15.14 -2.25
N THR A 3 -20.17 -14.65 -1.77
CA THR A 3 -19.60 -13.34 -2.14
C THR A 3 -18.64 -13.42 -3.34
N ALA A 4 -17.86 -14.50 -3.48
CA ALA A 4 -16.88 -14.66 -4.56
C ALA A 4 -17.45 -14.66 -5.99
N LYS A 5 -18.78 -14.83 -6.15
CA LYS A 5 -19.46 -14.73 -7.47
C LYS A 5 -19.96 -13.32 -7.79
N VAL A 6 -19.96 -12.42 -6.81
CA VAL A 6 -20.61 -11.10 -6.89
C VAL A 6 -19.59 -9.97 -6.69
N TYR A 7 -18.52 -10.21 -5.93
CA TYR A 7 -17.45 -9.25 -5.70
C TYR A 7 -16.21 -9.59 -6.54
N GLU A 8 -15.61 -8.56 -7.13
CA GLU A 8 -14.30 -8.67 -7.79
C GLU A 8 -13.20 -8.54 -6.72
N ASP A 9 -12.61 -9.68 -6.37
CA ASP A 9 -11.50 -9.77 -5.41
C ASP A 9 -10.24 -10.33 -6.10
N PHE A 10 -9.07 -10.00 -5.56
CA PHE A 10 -7.80 -10.58 -5.97
C PHE A 10 -7.24 -11.47 -4.84
N GLY A 11 -6.74 -12.65 -5.21
CA GLY A 11 -6.04 -13.55 -4.30
C GLY A 11 -4.67 -13.91 -4.86
N LEU A 12 -3.63 -13.74 -4.05
CA LEU A 12 -2.27 -14.17 -4.37
C LEU A 12 -1.94 -15.48 -3.64
N LEU A 13 -1.71 -16.55 -4.39
CA LEU A 13 -1.11 -17.78 -3.87
C LEU A 13 0.38 -17.76 -4.20
N THR A 14 1.23 -17.84 -3.19
CA THR A 14 2.69 -17.75 -3.35
C THR A 14 3.42 -18.63 -2.32
N ALA A 15 4.61 -19.07 -2.70
CA ALA A 15 5.58 -19.72 -1.80
C ALA A 15 6.84 -18.85 -1.61
N HIS A 16 6.77 -17.55 -1.93
CA HIS A 16 7.89 -16.63 -1.76
C HIS A 16 8.28 -16.53 -0.27
N PRO A 17 9.51 -16.93 0.12
CA PRO A 17 9.87 -17.05 1.53
C PRO A 17 9.66 -15.76 2.33
N GLY A 18 10.01 -14.60 1.77
CA GLY A 18 9.83 -13.32 2.44
C GLY A 18 8.36 -12.91 2.62
N ILE A 19 7.47 -13.25 1.68
CA ILE A 19 6.05 -12.93 1.83
C ILE A 19 5.43 -13.88 2.86
N CYS A 20 5.81 -15.17 2.83
CA CYS A 20 5.37 -16.14 3.83
C CYS A 20 5.81 -15.76 5.26
N ALA A 21 7.04 -15.26 5.43
CA ALA A 21 7.55 -14.77 6.71
C ALA A 21 6.75 -13.56 7.21
N ASP A 22 6.51 -12.56 6.35
CA ASP A 22 5.71 -11.39 6.71
C ASP A 22 4.27 -11.78 7.09
N VAL A 23 3.64 -12.70 6.36
CA VAL A 23 2.30 -13.20 6.70
C VAL A 23 2.31 -13.86 8.09
N HIS A 24 3.32 -14.69 8.38
CA HIS A 24 3.47 -15.30 9.70
C HIS A 24 3.54 -14.24 10.81
N GLU A 25 4.32 -13.18 10.58
CA GLU A 25 4.48 -12.08 11.52
C GLU A 25 3.18 -11.28 11.73
N VAL A 26 2.42 -11.05 10.66
CA VAL A 26 1.08 -10.44 10.76
C VAL A 26 0.15 -11.27 11.64
N PHE A 27 0.12 -12.60 11.48
CA PHE A 27 -0.70 -13.47 12.34
C PHE A 27 -0.23 -13.46 13.78
N ARG A 28 1.08 -13.46 14.00
CA ARG A 28 1.66 -13.40 15.34
C ARG A 28 1.23 -12.13 16.09
N ARG A 29 1.26 -10.97 15.41
CA ARG A 29 0.71 -9.69 15.92
C ARG A 29 -0.75 -9.81 16.33
N LEU A 30 -1.59 -10.39 15.47
CA LEU A 30 -3.03 -10.53 15.72
C LEU A 30 -3.34 -11.43 16.92
N THR A 31 -2.51 -12.45 17.15
CA THR A 31 -2.65 -13.35 18.31
C THR A 31 -2.03 -12.81 19.60
N GLY A 32 -1.33 -11.67 19.56
CA GLY A 32 -0.66 -11.07 20.72
C GLY A 32 0.60 -11.82 21.19
N LEU A 33 1.17 -12.68 20.35
CA LEU A 33 2.33 -13.50 20.71
C LEU A 33 3.64 -12.73 20.50
N GLY A 34 4.25 -12.25 21.58
CA GLY A 34 5.59 -11.66 21.58
C GLY A 34 5.71 -10.31 20.85
N GLN A 35 6.93 -9.76 20.77
CA GLN A 35 7.19 -8.50 20.06
C GLN A 35 7.34 -8.75 18.57
N ALA A 36 6.52 -8.07 17.79
CA ALA A 36 6.42 -8.29 16.38
C ALA A 36 7.54 -7.64 15.56
N GLU A 37 8.21 -8.40 14.69
CA GLU A 37 9.26 -7.84 13.83
C GLU A 37 8.68 -7.00 12.69
N ASN A 38 9.50 -6.14 12.07
CA ASN A 38 9.09 -5.31 10.95
C ASN A 38 8.89 -6.15 9.69
N LEU A 39 7.82 -5.84 8.95
CA LEU A 39 7.50 -6.47 7.68
C LEU A 39 8.39 -5.89 6.57
N GLN A 40 8.84 -6.72 5.63
CA GLN A 40 9.75 -6.29 4.54
C GLN A 40 9.04 -6.11 3.20
N HIS A 41 8.01 -6.90 2.95
CA HIS A 41 7.26 -6.99 1.70
C HIS A 41 5.80 -6.55 1.84
N LEU A 42 5.21 -6.75 3.02
CA LEU A 42 3.82 -6.36 3.29
C LEU A 42 3.74 -5.00 3.98
N ALA A 43 2.81 -4.19 3.49
CA ALA A 43 2.37 -2.99 4.18
C ALA A 43 1.10 -3.28 4.99
N GLN A 44 1.14 -3.01 6.30
CA GLN A 44 0.08 -3.36 7.24
C GLN A 44 -0.49 -2.09 7.87
N ALA A 45 -1.81 -1.95 7.88
CA ALA A 45 -2.49 -0.91 8.65
C ALA A 45 -2.54 -1.26 10.15
N PRO A 46 -2.47 -0.26 11.05
CA PRO A 46 -2.23 1.16 10.78
C PRO A 46 -0.74 1.53 10.68
N PHE A 47 0.17 0.55 10.76
CA PHE A 47 1.60 0.80 11.03
C PHE A 47 2.40 1.30 9.83
N THR A 48 2.36 0.58 8.71
CA THR A 48 3.25 0.83 7.56
C THR A 48 2.49 1.21 6.29
N LEU A 49 1.19 0.89 6.20
CA LEU A 49 0.40 1.15 5.00
C LEU A 49 0.28 2.64 4.68
N MET A 50 -0.11 3.47 5.65
CA MET A 50 -0.28 4.91 5.40
C MET A 50 1.05 5.60 5.03
N PRO A 51 2.15 5.43 5.80
CA PRO A 51 3.45 5.97 5.40
C PRO A 51 3.88 5.52 4.01
N MET A 52 3.73 4.23 3.70
CA MET A 52 4.08 3.69 2.37
C MET A 52 3.29 4.38 1.24
N VAL A 53 1.99 4.65 1.42
CA VAL A 53 1.16 5.34 0.42
C VAL A 53 1.68 6.76 0.19
N LEU A 54 1.88 7.54 1.26
CA LEU A 54 2.34 8.92 1.16
C LEU A 54 3.75 9.01 0.56
N ASP A 55 4.65 8.13 0.98
CA ASP A 55 6.02 8.04 0.45
C ASP A 55 6.03 7.66 -1.03
N SER A 56 5.12 6.78 -1.45
CA SER A 56 4.97 6.40 -2.87
C SER A 56 4.54 7.60 -3.72
N ILE A 57 3.57 8.39 -3.24
CA ILE A 57 3.12 9.63 -3.91
C ILE A 57 4.28 10.64 -4.00
N ALA A 58 4.98 10.86 -2.89
CA ALA A 58 6.14 11.75 -2.84
C ALA A 58 7.28 11.28 -3.77
N GLY A 59 7.46 9.97 -3.90
CA GLY A 59 8.40 9.34 -4.83
C GLY A 59 8.11 9.71 -6.28
N GLU A 60 6.85 9.66 -6.71
CA GLU A 60 6.46 10.05 -8.07
C GLU A 60 6.65 11.54 -8.34
N ILE A 61 6.37 12.40 -7.36
CA ILE A 61 6.69 13.83 -7.44
C ILE A 61 8.19 14.04 -7.67
N LYS A 62 9.02 13.32 -6.92
CA LYS A 62 10.48 13.39 -7.06
C LYS A 62 10.93 12.91 -8.44
N ASN A 63 10.30 11.88 -8.99
CA ASN A 63 10.57 11.39 -10.34
C ASN A 63 10.28 12.47 -11.40
N VAL A 64 9.12 13.12 -11.33
CA VAL A 64 8.77 14.21 -12.26
C VAL A 64 9.72 15.39 -12.14
N LYS A 65 10.05 15.81 -10.91
CA LYS A 65 11.04 16.89 -10.68
C LYS A 65 12.43 16.57 -11.23
N ALA A 66 12.79 15.29 -11.32
CA ALA A 66 14.03 14.83 -11.93
C ALA A 66 13.95 14.69 -13.46
N GLY A 67 12.86 15.15 -14.10
CA GLY A 67 12.63 15.06 -15.54
C GLY A 67 12.21 13.67 -16.02
N LYS A 68 11.83 12.76 -15.12
CA LYS A 68 11.26 11.45 -15.48
C LYS A 68 9.75 11.55 -15.59
N ARG A 69 9.12 10.53 -16.16
CA ARG A 69 7.66 10.38 -16.11
C ARG A 69 7.24 9.97 -14.69
N GLY A 70 6.15 10.53 -14.17
CA GLY A 70 5.48 10.06 -12.96
C GLY A 70 4.03 9.67 -13.25
N LEU A 71 3.58 8.57 -12.65
CA LEU A 71 2.23 8.02 -12.86
C LEU A 71 1.72 7.36 -11.58
N ILE A 72 0.51 7.74 -11.15
CA ILE A 72 -0.20 7.10 -10.05
C ILE A 72 -1.49 6.47 -10.59
N ARG A 73 -1.60 5.13 -10.47
CA ARG A 73 -2.83 4.39 -10.80
C ARG A 73 -3.34 3.68 -9.57
N ALA A 74 -4.53 4.06 -9.12
CA ALA A 74 -5.18 3.47 -7.96
C ALA A 74 -6.59 2.97 -8.32
N LYS A 75 -6.89 1.72 -7.96
CA LYS A 75 -8.25 1.16 -7.94
C LYS A 75 -8.66 1.04 -6.48
N LEU A 76 -9.63 1.86 -6.07
CA LEU A 76 -10.10 1.94 -4.70
C LEU A 76 -11.63 1.91 -4.71
N ASN A 77 -12.23 1.33 -3.68
CA ASN A 77 -13.68 1.45 -3.48
C ASN A 77 -14.07 2.87 -3.06
N ALA A 78 -13.20 3.53 -2.28
CA ALA A 78 -13.39 4.90 -1.82
C ALA A 78 -12.04 5.58 -1.57
N LEU A 79 -11.99 6.90 -1.78
CA LEU A 79 -10.88 7.77 -1.41
C LEU A 79 -11.44 8.86 -0.49
N ILE A 80 -11.13 8.77 0.80
CA ILE A 80 -11.72 9.63 1.85
C ILE A 80 -10.70 10.22 2.82
N ASP A 81 -9.46 9.72 2.80
CA ASP A 81 -8.42 10.18 3.71
C ASP A 81 -7.91 11.55 3.26
N PRO A 82 -8.06 12.62 4.08
CA PRO A 82 -7.67 13.97 3.67
C PRO A 82 -6.18 14.10 3.38
N GLU A 83 -5.32 13.40 4.11
CA GLU A 83 -3.87 13.48 3.93
C GLU A 83 -3.45 12.88 2.59
N VAL A 84 -4.03 11.73 2.23
CA VAL A 84 -3.83 11.12 0.92
C VAL A 84 -4.38 12.01 -0.20
N ILE A 85 -5.56 12.61 -0.01
CA ILE A 85 -6.17 13.52 -0.99
C ILE A 85 -5.27 14.74 -1.26
N GLU A 86 -4.77 15.39 -0.20
CA GLU A 86 -3.85 16.53 -0.34
C GLU A 86 -2.53 16.12 -1.00
N ALA A 87 -1.99 14.94 -0.67
CA ALA A 87 -0.79 14.42 -1.32
C ALA A 87 -1.01 14.19 -2.83
N LEU A 88 -2.18 13.67 -3.23
CA LEU A 88 -2.54 13.49 -4.64
C LEU A 88 -2.72 14.83 -5.36
N TYR A 89 -3.30 15.85 -4.71
CA TYR A 89 -3.35 17.21 -5.28
C TYR A 89 -1.95 17.77 -5.50
N ALA A 90 -1.05 17.63 -4.53
CA ALA A 90 0.35 18.06 -4.68
C ALA A 90 1.05 17.31 -5.82
N ALA A 91 0.77 16.02 -6.01
CA ALA A 91 1.31 15.22 -7.10
C ALA A 91 0.82 15.70 -8.47
N SER A 92 -0.48 15.92 -8.60
CA SER A 92 -1.10 16.47 -9.81
C SER A 92 -0.50 17.84 -10.16
N GLN A 93 -0.37 18.75 -9.18
CA GLN A 93 0.25 20.07 -9.38
C GLN A 93 1.73 20.00 -9.79
N ALA A 94 2.44 18.96 -9.37
CA ALA A 94 3.83 18.73 -9.77
C ALA A 94 3.95 18.11 -11.18
N GLY A 95 2.85 17.74 -11.83
CA GLY A 95 2.83 17.13 -13.16
C GLY A 95 2.87 15.61 -13.17
N VAL A 96 2.53 14.95 -12.06
CA VAL A 96 2.32 13.49 -12.03
C VAL A 96 0.96 13.17 -12.66
N GLU A 97 0.93 12.17 -13.55
CA GLU A 97 -0.31 11.66 -14.18
C GLU A 97 -1.10 10.71 -13.28
#